data_AF-A0A4R2QX50-F1
#
_entry.id   AF-A0A4R2QX50-F1
#
_cell.length_a   1.000
_cell.length_b   1.000
_cell.length_c   1.000
_cell.angle_alpha   90.00
_cell.angle_beta   90.00
_cell.angle_gamma   90.00
#
_symmetry.space_group_name_H-M   'P 1'
#
loop_
_entity.id
_entity.type
_entity.pdbx_description
1 polymer ?
#
loop_
_entity_poly.entity_id
_entity_poly.type
_entity_poly.pdbx_seq_one_letter_code
_entity_poly.pdbx_strand_id
1 'polypeptide(L)'
;MSSAANALKEKSRCIVVLTQQLKDAEQERADAERYKTRLDTMTSWKNQLLTRTKTLAMFQQHGISIEISNREVKKLQSLLQRLQEGFAANNASIIDTDTMNTVGFGVKSFVRSFDDCIKDAWGSYTKQKVPQISDSFLSAMENVKSFQQEVQTIRTCKNQLTPLSQTMPRTKTDLELFERHLSRMNEAWVKLSSDSVPDEVLDFLKAAGTGSGASLDSYTDVVKEWLSKNNVQSQLSIRISTGGTV
;
A
#
# COMPACT_ATOMS: atom_id res chain seq x y z
N MET A 1 -72.42 -13.92 -44.06
CA MET A 1 -71.06 -14.50 -43.96
C MET A 1 -69.92 -13.48 -44.10
N SER A 2 -70.08 -12.37 -44.84
CA SER A 2 -69.02 -11.35 -45.03
C SER A 2 -68.60 -10.58 -43.75
N SER A 3 -69.52 -10.33 -42.81
CA SER A 3 -69.23 -9.57 -41.57
C SER A 3 -68.30 -10.30 -40.59
N ALA A 4 -68.49 -11.60 -40.39
CA ALA A 4 -67.67 -12.41 -39.48
C ALA A 4 -66.23 -12.58 -39.98
N ALA A 5 -66.04 -12.73 -41.30
CA ALA A 5 -64.72 -12.83 -41.91
C ALA A 5 -63.93 -11.51 -41.79
N ASN A 6 -64.59 -10.36 -41.94
CA ASN A 6 -63.96 -9.06 -41.76
C ASN A 6 -63.59 -8.80 -40.29
N ALA A 7 -64.45 -9.18 -39.35
CA ALA A 7 -64.15 -9.09 -37.92
C ALA A 7 -62.95 -9.96 -37.52
N LEU A 8 -62.82 -11.16 -38.10
CA LEU A 8 -61.68 -12.04 -37.86
C LEU A 8 -60.38 -11.47 -38.44
N LYS A 9 -60.44 -10.89 -39.65
CA LYS A 9 -59.30 -10.22 -40.29
C LYS A 9 -58.80 -9.04 -39.47
N GLU A 10 -59.70 -8.24 -38.93
CA GLU A 10 -59.33 -7.07 -38.12
C GLU A 10 -58.72 -7.48 -36.78
N LYS A 11 -59.27 -8.51 -36.12
CA LYS A 11 -58.67 -9.09 -34.92
C LYS A 11 -57.27 -9.68 -35.18
N SER A 12 -57.07 -10.34 -36.32
CA SER A 12 -55.76 -10.90 -36.67
C SER A 12 -54.68 -9.82 -36.87
N ARG A 13 -55.04 -8.67 -37.45
CA ARG A 13 -54.14 -7.52 -37.59
C ARG A 13 -53.79 -6.89 -36.23
N CYS A 14 -54.80 -6.75 -35.37
CA CYS A 14 -54.61 -6.22 -34.01
C CYS A 14 -53.61 -7.08 -33.20
N ILE A 15 -53.71 -8.42 -33.27
CA ILE A 15 -52.79 -9.33 -32.59
C ILE A 15 -51.35 -9.18 -33.09
N VAL A 16 -51.14 -9.01 -34.40
CA VAL A 16 -49.80 -8.80 -34.98
C VAL A 16 -49.18 -7.50 -34.47
N VAL A 17 -49.95 -6.40 -34.43
CA VAL A 17 -49.47 -5.11 -33.91
C VAL A 17 -49.13 -5.22 -32.42
N LEU A 18 -49.99 -5.84 -31.60
CA LEU A 18 -49.73 -6.02 -30.16
C LEU A 18 -48.50 -6.89 -29.90
N THR A 19 -48.27 -7.91 -30.74
CA THR A 19 -47.10 -8.79 -30.62
C THR A 19 -45.80 -8.03 -30.94
N GLN A 20 -45.83 -7.16 -31.96
CA GLN A 20 -44.69 -6.31 -32.27
C GLN A 20 -44.42 -5.30 -31.15
N GLN A 21 -45.46 -4.64 -30.63
CA GLN A 21 -45.33 -3.69 -29.52
C GLN A 21 -44.78 -4.36 -28.25
N LEU A 22 -45.21 -5.59 -27.94
CA LEU A 22 -44.68 -6.35 -26.81
C LEU A 22 -43.18 -6.64 -27.00
N LYS A 23 -42.78 -7.07 -28.19
CA LYS A 23 -41.38 -7.35 -28.52
C LYS A 23 -40.50 -6.10 -28.40
N ASP A 24 -41.00 -4.96 -28.87
CA ASP A 24 -40.29 -3.69 -28.78
C ASP A 24 -40.15 -3.25 -27.31
N ALA A 25 -41.21 -3.36 -26.50
CA ALA A 25 -41.17 -3.06 -25.07
C ALA A 25 -40.25 -4.01 -24.28
N GLU A 26 -40.19 -5.29 -24.64
CA GLU A 26 -39.25 -6.25 -24.06
C GLU A 26 -37.79 -5.90 -24.39
N GLN A 27 -37.53 -5.47 -25.62
CA GLN A 27 -36.21 -5.03 -26.06
C GLN A 27 -35.77 -3.74 -25.34
N GLU A 28 -36.66 -2.74 -25.25
CA GLU A 28 -36.40 -1.50 -24.50
C GLU A 28 -36.09 -1.79 -23.03
N ARG A 29 -36.84 -2.69 -22.40
CA ARG A 29 -36.60 -3.11 -21.02
C ARG A 29 -35.24 -3.82 -20.87
N ALA A 30 -34.90 -4.71 -21.81
CA ALA A 30 -33.61 -5.40 -21.80
C ALA A 30 -32.44 -4.41 -21.93
N ASP A 31 -32.57 -3.42 -22.80
CA ASP A 31 -31.54 -2.39 -23.00
C ASP A 31 -31.44 -1.45 -21.79
N ALA A 32 -32.56 -1.07 -21.16
CA ALA A 32 -32.56 -0.31 -19.92
C ALA A 32 -31.81 -1.04 -18.78
N GLU A 33 -32.04 -2.34 -18.60
CA GLU A 33 -31.31 -3.14 -17.60
C GLU A 33 -29.81 -3.26 -17.92
N ARG A 34 -29.46 -3.37 -19.20
CA ARG A 34 -28.05 -3.35 -19.64
C ARG A 34 -27.40 -2.01 -19.29
N TYR A 35 -28.02 -0.89 -19.64
CA TYR A 35 -27.51 0.45 -19.30
C TYR A 35 -27.32 0.62 -17.79
N LYS A 36 -28.29 0.17 -16.98
CA LYS A 36 -28.18 0.18 -15.52
C LYS A 36 -26.98 -0.63 -15.03
N THR A 37 -26.81 -1.86 -15.54
CA THR A 37 -25.65 -2.70 -15.22
C THR A 37 -24.32 -2.02 -15.59
N ARG A 38 -24.28 -1.30 -16.72
CA ARG A 38 -23.08 -0.54 -17.13
C ARG A 38 -22.81 0.65 -16.22
N LEU A 39 -23.85 1.36 -15.81
CA LEU A 39 -23.73 2.46 -14.86
C LEU A 39 -23.15 1.97 -13.52
N ASP A 40 -23.65 0.85 -13.00
CA ASP A 40 -23.14 0.25 -11.75
C ASP A 40 -21.67 -0.16 -11.90
N THR A 41 -21.32 -0.75 -13.05
CA THR A 41 -19.95 -1.15 -13.38
C THR A 41 -19.00 0.06 -13.43
N MET A 42 -19.37 1.12 -14.16
CA MET A 42 -18.57 2.33 -14.25
C MET A 42 -18.47 3.07 -12.91
N THR A 43 -19.53 3.06 -12.11
CA THR A 43 -19.53 3.60 -10.75
C THR A 43 -18.53 2.85 -9.86
N SER A 44 -18.49 1.52 -9.98
CA SER A 44 -17.48 0.70 -9.30
C SER A 44 -16.05 1.07 -9.72
N TRP A 45 -15.79 1.22 -11.03
CA TRP A 45 -14.47 1.64 -11.53
C TRP A 45 -14.07 3.03 -11.01
N LYS A 46 -14.99 3.99 -11.06
CA LYS A 46 -14.79 5.34 -10.52
C LYS A 46 -14.41 5.29 -9.04
N ASN A 47 -15.14 4.52 -8.23
CA ASN A 47 -14.88 4.42 -6.79
C ASN A 47 -13.53 3.76 -6.50
N GLN A 48 -13.14 2.75 -7.28
CA GLN A 48 -11.82 2.12 -7.18
C GLN A 48 -10.71 3.14 -7.44
N LEU A 49 -10.78 3.86 -8.57
CA LEU A 49 -9.78 4.87 -8.95
C LEU A 49 -9.73 6.03 -7.94
N LEU A 50 -10.87 6.55 -7.52
CA LEU A 50 -10.95 7.65 -6.55
C LEU A 50 -10.31 7.28 -5.21
N THR A 51 -10.53 6.04 -4.75
CA THR A 51 -9.89 5.53 -3.53
C THR A 51 -8.37 5.57 -3.65
N ARG A 52 -7.82 5.14 -4.80
CA ARG A 52 -6.37 5.13 -5.05
C ARG A 52 -5.81 6.53 -5.14
N THR A 53 -6.49 7.46 -5.80
CA THR A 53 -6.08 8.88 -5.82
C THR A 53 -6.02 9.47 -4.42
N LYS A 54 -6.98 9.14 -3.54
CA LYS A 54 -6.94 9.56 -2.12
C LYS A 54 -5.75 8.96 -1.37
N THR A 55 -5.46 7.67 -1.58
CA THR A 55 -4.28 7.02 -0.98
C THR A 55 -2.98 7.66 -1.46
N LEU A 56 -2.84 7.93 -2.77
CA LEU A 56 -1.68 8.61 -3.33
C LEU A 56 -1.48 9.99 -2.69
N ALA A 57 -2.55 10.79 -2.61
CA ALA A 57 -2.49 12.13 -2.02
C ALA A 57 -2.08 12.06 -0.54
N MET A 58 -2.61 11.10 0.22
CA MET A 58 -2.22 10.86 1.62
C MET A 58 -0.72 10.54 1.72
N PHE A 59 -0.21 9.61 0.91
CA PHE A 59 1.20 9.23 0.94
C PHE A 59 2.12 10.41 0.56
N GLN A 60 1.76 11.18 -0.46
CA GLN A 60 2.52 12.36 -0.90
C GLN A 60 2.54 13.47 0.17
N GLN A 61 1.42 13.70 0.88
CA GLN A 61 1.37 14.65 1.99
C GLN A 61 2.33 14.31 3.13
N HIS A 62 2.67 13.03 3.27
CA HIS A 62 3.62 12.53 4.27
C HIS A 62 5.01 12.25 3.67
N GLY A 63 5.30 12.79 2.49
CA GLY A 63 6.62 12.71 1.87
C GLY A 63 6.99 11.32 1.34
N ILE A 64 6.03 10.41 1.18
CA ILE A 64 6.25 9.09 0.59
C ILE A 64 6.07 9.22 -0.92
N SER A 65 7.18 9.14 -1.65
CA SER A 65 7.15 9.16 -3.12
C SER A 65 6.65 7.82 -3.65
N ILE A 66 5.65 7.88 -4.54
CA ILE A 66 5.14 6.72 -5.27
C ILE A 66 5.34 7.01 -6.76
N GLU A 67 6.13 6.18 -7.42
CA GLU A 67 6.36 6.26 -8.86
C GLU A 67 5.36 5.38 -9.59
N ILE A 68 4.35 6.02 -10.21
CA ILE A 68 3.38 5.33 -11.05
C ILE A 68 3.84 5.45 -12.50
N SER A 69 3.83 4.33 -13.22
CA SER A 69 4.23 4.30 -14.62
C SER A 69 3.34 5.21 -15.48
N ASN A 70 3.93 6.27 -16.05
CA ASN A 70 3.25 7.16 -16.98
C ASN A 70 2.67 6.40 -18.19
N ARG A 71 3.32 5.29 -18.60
CA ARG A 71 2.82 4.41 -19.65
C ARG A 71 1.48 3.78 -19.29
N GLU A 72 1.32 3.32 -18.05
CA GLU A 72 0.09 2.69 -17.58
C GLU A 72 -1.05 3.70 -17.43
N VAL A 73 -0.74 4.89 -16.91
CA VAL A 73 -1.69 6.01 -16.83
C VAL A 73 -2.20 6.38 -18.23
N LYS A 74 -1.30 6.59 -19.19
CA LYS A 74 -1.66 6.90 -20.58
C LYS A 74 -2.48 5.79 -21.24
N LYS A 75 -2.13 4.52 -20.98
CA LYS A 75 -2.89 3.38 -21.48
C LYS A 75 -4.33 3.40 -20.95
N LEU A 76 -4.53 3.56 -19.64
CA LEU A 76 -5.87 3.64 -19.05
C LEU A 76 -6.64 4.85 -19.58
N GLN A 77 -6.00 6.02 -19.66
CA GLN A 77 -6.60 7.24 -20.19
C GLN A 77 -7.10 7.05 -21.63
N SER A 78 -6.30 6.40 -22.49
CA SER A 78 -6.71 6.12 -23.88
C SER A 78 -7.92 5.18 -23.97
N LEU A 79 -8.03 4.20 -23.07
CA LEU A 79 -9.19 3.29 -23.01
C LEU A 79 -10.46 4.03 -22.58
N LEU A 80 -10.37 4.87 -21.55
CA LEU A 80 -11.49 5.66 -21.06
C LEU A 80 -11.93 6.72 -22.08
N GLN A 81 -10.98 7.35 -22.77
CA GLN A 81 -11.27 8.31 -23.83
C GLN A 81 -12.01 7.64 -25.00
N ARG A 82 -11.54 6.47 -25.46
CA ARG A 82 -12.23 5.70 -26.50
C ARG A 82 -13.65 5.29 -26.10
N LEU A 83 -13.86 4.93 -24.84
CA LEU A 83 -15.20 4.63 -24.32
C LEU A 83 -16.11 5.86 -24.38
N GLN A 84 -15.61 7.02 -23.98
CA GLN A 84 -16.34 8.28 -24.01
C GLN A 84 -16.69 8.73 -25.44
N GLU A 85 -15.72 8.65 -26.36
CA GLU A 85 -15.92 8.97 -27.77
C GLU A 85 -16.93 8.02 -28.43
N GLY A 86 -16.82 6.71 -28.13
CA GLY A 86 -17.77 5.70 -28.58
C GLY A 86 -19.20 6.01 -28.11
N PHE A 87 -19.36 6.37 -26.83
CA PHE A 87 -20.66 6.72 -26.27
C PHE A 87 -21.25 7.99 -26.89
N ALA A 88 -20.42 9.01 -27.13
CA ALA A 88 -20.84 10.26 -27.76
C ALA A 88 -21.28 10.06 -29.22
N ALA A 89 -20.62 9.16 -29.96
CA ALA A 89 -20.99 8.82 -31.33
C ALA A 89 -22.23 7.90 -31.40
N ASN A 90 -22.34 6.94 -30.47
CA ASN A 90 -23.43 6.00 -30.40
C ASN A 90 -23.63 5.54 -28.94
N ASN A 91 -24.77 5.90 -28.34
CA ASN A 91 -25.08 5.53 -26.96
C ASN A 91 -25.13 4.00 -26.75
N ALA A 92 -25.48 3.21 -27.76
CA ALA A 92 -25.50 1.75 -27.67
C ALA A 92 -24.10 1.12 -27.57
N SER A 93 -23.02 1.88 -27.83
CA SER A 93 -21.64 1.38 -27.73
C SER A 93 -21.26 0.90 -26.32
N ILE A 94 -21.90 1.42 -25.26
CA ILE A 94 -21.61 0.97 -23.89
C ILE A 94 -22.33 -0.33 -23.53
N ILE A 95 -23.38 -0.70 -24.28
CA ILE A 95 -24.03 -2.00 -24.12
C ILE A 95 -23.11 -3.12 -24.63
N ASP A 96 -22.24 -2.82 -25.60
CA ASP A 96 -21.26 -3.76 -26.12
C ASP A 96 -20.38 -4.35 -25.01
N THR A 97 -20.38 -5.67 -24.94
CA THR A 97 -19.73 -6.40 -23.84
C THR A 97 -18.22 -6.42 -24.01
N ASP A 98 -17.72 -6.45 -25.24
CA ASP A 98 -16.27 -6.50 -25.50
C ASP A 98 -15.59 -5.18 -25.16
N THR A 99 -16.23 -4.07 -25.51
CA THR A 99 -15.78 -2.72 -25.13
C THR A 99 -15.71 -2.59 -23.61
N MET A 100 -16.78 -2.95 -22.90
CA MET A 100 -16.83 -2.86 -21.43
C MET A 100 -15.84 -3.81 -20.75
N ASN A 101 -15.66 -5.02 -21.27
CA ASN A 101 -14.66 -5.95 -20.77
C ASN A 101 -13.24 -5.41 -20.95
N THR A 102 -12.94 -4.86 -22.12
CA THR A 102 -11.62 -4.28 -22.42
C THR A 102 -11.27 -3.15 -21.46
N VAL A 103 -12.19 -2.22 -21.23
CA VAL A 103 -12.00 -1.13 -20.26
C VAL A 103 -11.90 -1.69 -18.84
N GLY A 104 -12.77 -2.63 -18.47
CA GLY A 104 -12.75 -3.27 -17.16
C GLY A 104 -11.45 -3.99 -16.84
N PHE A 105 -10.86 -4.69 -17.82
CA PHE A 105 -9.53 -5.29 -17.69
C PHE A 105 -8.45 -4.22 -17.55
N GLY A 106 -8.54 -3.13 -18.31
CA GLY A 106 -7.64 -1.97 -18.18
C GLY A 106 -7.66 -1.37 -16.78
N VAL A 107 -8.85 -1.11 -16.23
CA VAL A 107 -9.04 -0.59 -14.86
C VAL A 107 -8.47 -1.56 -13.83
N LYS A 108 -8.83 -2.85 -13.91
CA LYS A 108 -8.33 -3.88 -12.96
C LYS A 108 -6.81 -3.99 -12.99
N SER A 109 -6.22 -4.01 -14.18
CA SER A 109 -4.76 -4.07 -14.36
C SER A 109 -4.07 -2.85 -13.77
N PHE A 110 -4.61 -1.65 -14.00
CA PHE A 110 -4.07 -0.41 -13.45
C PHE A 110 -4.17 -0.39 -11.93
N VAL A 111 -5.33 -0.74 -11.37
CA VAL A 111 -5.55 -0.80 -9.91
C VAL A 111 -4.56 -1.76 -9.26
N ARG A 112 -4.33 -2.94 -9.86
CA ARG A 112 -3.35 -3.90 -9.35
C ARG A 112 -1.93 -3.34 -9.37
N SER A 113 -1.49 -2.79 -10.51
CA SER A 113 -0.15 -2.20 -10.62
C SER A 113 0.05 -1.07 -9.60
N PHE A 114 -0.96 -0.21 -9.45
CA PHE A 114 -0.95 0.86 -8.46
C PHE A 114 -0.82 0.32 -7.02
N ASP A 115 -1.61 -0.68 -6.66
CA ASP A 115 -1.58 -1.27 -5.32
C ASP A 115 -0.21 -1.92 -5.04
N ASP A 116 0.42 -2.54 -6.05
CA ASP A 116 1.79 -3.08 -5.97
C ASP A 116 2.83 -1.94 -5.76
N CYS A 117 2.75 -0.85 -6.53
CA CYS A 117 3.62 0.32 -6.36
C CYS A 117 3.52 0.95 -4.96
N ILE A 118 2.30 1.09 -4.41
CA ILE A 118 2.12 1.61 -3.05
C ILE A 118 2.72 0.67 -2.02
N LYS A 119 2.53 -0.64 -2.16
CA LYS A 119 3.08 -1.63 -1.25
C LYS A 119 4.61 -1.57 -1.23
N ASP A 120 5.23 -1.44 -2.39
CA ASP A 120 6.69 -1.33 -2.52
C ASP A 120 7.22 -0.02 -1.95
N ALA A 121 6.52 1.10 -2.20
CA ALA A 121 6.86 2.40 -1.62
C ALA A 121 6.75 2.39 -0.09
N TRP A 122 5.68 1.79 0.47
CA TRP A 122 5.52 1.63 1.91
C TRP A 122 6.60 0.73 2.52
N GLY A 123 6.89 -0.40 1.89
CA GLY A 123 7.96 -1.30 2.32
C GLY A 123 9.34 -0.63 2.31
N SER A 124 9.62 0.19 1.30
CA SER A 124 10.87 0.94 1.20
C SER A 124 10.95 2.06 2.25
N TYR A 125 9.86 2.82 2.41
CA TYR A 125 9.74 3.89 3.40
C TYR A 125 9.95 3.37 4.83
N THR A 126 9.25 2.30 5.20
CA THR A 126 9.35 1.71 6.55
C THR A 126 10.75 1.15 6.81
N LYS A 127 11.35 0.44 5.86
CA LYS A 127 12.74 -0.05 5.98
C LYS A 127 13.76 1.07 6.14
N GLN A 128 13.57 2.19 5.41
CA GLN A 128 14.48 3.33 5.50
C GLN A 128 14.31 4.10 6.81
N LYS A 129 13.08 4.24 7.30
CA LYS A 129 12.78 5.08 8.46
C LYS A 129 12.94 4.36 9.80
N VAL A 130 12.59 3.08 9.88
CA VAL A 130 12.66 2.30 11.13
C VAL A 130 14.13 1.90 11.39
N PRO A 131 14.77 2.44 12.44
CA PRO A 131 16.13 2.06 12.80
C PRO A 131 16.22 0.56 13.09
N GLN A 132 17.22 -0.09 12.48
CA GLN A 132 17.50 -1.50 12.69
C GLN A 132 18.32 -1.67 13.97
N ILE A 133 17.66 -1.58 15.12
CA ILE A 133 18.28 -1.73 16.44
C ILE A 133 18.19 -3.20 16.87
N SER A 134 19.35 -3.80 17.15
CA SER A 134 19.41 -5.19 17.60
C SER A 134 18.99 -5.33 19.06
N ASP A 135 18.36 -6.47 19.38
CA ASP A 135 17.93 -6.73 20.75
C ASP A 135 19.13 -7.00 21.68
N SER A 136 20.26 -7.46 21.15
CA SER A 136 21.52 -7.57 21.89
C SER A 136 22.04 -6.20 22.32
N PHE A 137 22.02 -5.21 21.43
CA PHE A 137 22.38 -3.82 21.77
C PHE A 137 21.46 -3.28 22.87
N LEU A 138 20.14 -3.47 22.73
CA LEU A 138 19.19 -3.00 23.74
C LEU A 138 19.39 -3.70 25.09
N SER A 139 19.71 -4.99 25.10
CA SER A 139 20.00 -5.74 26.34
C SER A 139 21.26 -5.24 27.03
N ALA A 140 22.28 -4.88 26.25
CA ALA A 140 23.51 -4.28 26.76
C ALA A 140 23.23 -2.91 27.42
N MET A 141 22.42 -2.08 26.77
CA MET A 141 22.03 -0.76 27.29
C MET A 141 21.11 -0.83 28.51
N GLU A 142 20.32 -1.89 28.66
CA GLU A 142 19.40 -2.08 29.80
C GLU A 142 20.13 -2.22 31.14
N ASN A 143 21.38 -2.69 31.14
CA ASN A 143 22.19 -2.78 32.36
C ASN A 143 22.64 -1.40 32.87
N VAL A 144 22.67 -0.40 31.99
CA VAL A 144 22.95 0.97 32.38
C VAL A 144 21.67 1.56 32.97
N LYS A 145 21.65 1.74 34.30
CA LYS A 145 20.45 2.16 35.05
C LYS A 145 19.78 3.42 34.48
N SER A 146 20.57 4.37 33.96
CA SER A 146 20.06 5.61 33.37
C SER A 146 19.36 5.43 32.02
N PHE A 147 19.48 4.28 31.36
CA PHE A 147 18.95 3.99 30.02
C PHE A 147 17.78 3.02 30.01
N GLN A 148 17.41 2.44 31.15
CA GLN A 148 16.35 1.43 31.24
C GLN A 148 15.02 1.92 30.67
N GLN A 149 14.66 3.18 30.93
CA GLN A 149 13.41 3.76 30.45
C GLN A 149 13.41 3.95 28.93
N GLU A 150 14.52 4.41 28.36
CA GLU A 150 14.70 4.62 26.92
C GLU A 150 14.71 3.28 26.19
N VAL A 151 15.45 2.28 26.69
CA VAL A 151 15.46 0.92 26.15
C VAL A 151 14.06 0.32 26.11
N GLN A 152 13.32 0.42 27.22
CA GLN A 152 11.94 -0.09 27.28
C GLN A 152 11.02 0.64 26.30
N THR A 153 11.21 1.95 26.14
CA THR A 153 10.45 2.76 25.17
C THR A 153 10.73 2.30 23.74
N ILE A 154 12.00 2.04 23.39
CA ILE A 154 12.38 1.56 22.06
C ILE A 154 11.78 0.17 21.80
N ARG A 155 11.91 -0.78 22.73
CA ARG A 155 11.31 -2.12 22.59
C ARG A 155 9.80 -2.05 22.37
N THR A 156 9.12 -1.21 23.16
CA THR A 156 7.68 -0.99 23.01
C THR A 156 7.34 -0.43 21.63
N CYS A 157 8.06 0.60 21.18
CA CYS A 157 7.82 1.19 19.86
C CYS A 157 8.14 0.22 18.72
N LYS A 158 9.23 -0.57 18.81
CA LYS A 158 9.58 -1.62 17.85
C LYS A 158 8.47 -2.67 17.74
N ASN A 159 7.90 -3.10 18.86
CA ASN A 159 6.80 -4.05 18.89
C ASN A 159 5.52 -3.48 18.26
N GLN A 160 5.25 -2.17 18.41
CA GLN A 160 4.10 -1.49 17.79
C GLN A 160 4.33 -1.21 16.30
N LEU A 161 5.56 -0.83 15.91
CA LEU A 161 5.92 -0.52 14.52
C LEU A 161 5.99 -1.75 13.63
N THR A 162 6.36 -2.91 14.18
CA THR A 162 6.47 -4.17 13.41
C THR A 162 5.17 -4.50 12.65
N PRO A 163 3.99 -4.66 13.30
CA PRO A 163 2.75 -4.95 12.58
C PRO A 163 2.30 -3.79 11.68
N LEU A 164 2.54 -2.54 12.08
CA LEU A 164 2.21 -1.36 11.27
C LEU A 164 3.06 -1.29 10.00
N SER A 165 4.32 -1.71 10.04
CA SER A 165 5.20 -1.74 8.86
C SER A 165 4.82 -2.84 7.86
N GLN A 166 4.22 -3.93 8.35
CA GLN A 166 3.80 -5.06 7.53
C GLN A 166 2.44 -4.83 6.85
N THR A 167 1.66 -3.86 7.32
CA THR A 167 0.32 -3.58 6.83
C THR A 167 0.26 -2.21 6.18
N MET A 168 -0.30 -2.13 4.97
CA MET A 168 -0.47 -0.84 4.29
C MET A 168 -1.48 0.03 5.05
N PRO A 169 -1.15 1.30 5.36
CA PRO A 169 -2.09 2.22 6.00
C PRO A 169 -3.28 2.49 5.08
N ARG A 170 -4.49 2.42 5.64
CA ARG A 170 -5.75 2.64 4.91
C ARG A 170 -6.30 4.05 5.14
N THR A 171 -5.94 4.64 6.27
CA THR A 171 -6.38 5.96 6.69
C THR A 171 -5.20 6.84 7.06
N LYS A 172 -5.42 8.16 7.08
CA LYS A 172 -4.43 9.12 7.59
C LYS A 172 -4.03 8.80 9.03
N THR A 173 -5.00 8.39 9.85
CA THR A 173 -4.78 8.05 11.26
C THR A 173 -3.84 6.85 11.43
N ASP A 174 -3.90 5.86 10.53
CA ASP A 174 -2.98 4.71 10.57
C ASP A 174 -1.53 5.16 10.37
N LEU A 175 -1.32 6.09 9.44
CA LEU A 175 0.00 6.60 9.10
C LEU A 175 0.52 7.57 10.17
N GLU A 176 -0.33 8.44 10.72
CA GLU A 176 0.00 9.29 11.88
C GLU A 176 0.35 8.46 13.13
N LEU A 177 -0.30 7.30 13.31
CA LEU A 177 0.04 6.37 14.39
C LEU A 177 1.44 5.78 14.19
N PHE A 178 1.76 5.33 12.97
CA PHE A 178 3.10 4.87 12.62
C PHE A 178 4.16 5.96 12.88
N GLU A 179 3.95 7.17 12.37
CA GLU A 179 4.87 8.30 12.53
C GLU A 179 5.09 8.68 13.99
N ARG A 180 4.05 8.62 14.81
CA ARG A 180 4.15 8.90 16.25
C ARG A 180 5.03 7.87 16.98
N HIS A 181 4.85 6.59 16.68
CA HIS A 181 5.70 5.54 17.25
C HIS A 181 7.15 5.67 16.75
N LEU A 182 7.33 6.02 15.48
CA LEU A 182 8.64 6.27 14.91
C LEU A 182 9.34 7.47 15.58
N SER A 183 8.64 8.60 15.75
CA SER A 183 9.18 9.78 16.45
C SER A 183 9.59 9.44 17.88
N ARG A 184 8.71 8.79 18.63
CA ARG A 184 8.98 8.40 20.01
C ARG A 184 10.18 7.45 20.13
N MET A 185 10.32 6.53 19.18
CA MET A 185 11.48 5.63 19.13
C MET A 185 12.76 6.40 18.80
N ASN A 186 12.72 7.33 17.84
CA ASN A 186 13.87 8.16 17.47
C ASN A 186 14.29 9.07 18.62
N GLU A 187 13.34 9.67 19.34
CA GLU A 187 13.63 10.48 20.53
C GLU A 187 14.29 9.65 21.64
N ALA A 188 13.78 8.45 21.91
CA ALA A 188 14.40 7.53 22.87
C ALA A 188 15.80 7.09 22.41
N TRP A 189 15.98 6.87 21.10
CA TRP A 189 17.28 6.53 20.51
C TRP A 189 18.29 7.68 20.63
N VAL A 190 17.87 8.92 20.39
CA VAL A 190 18.72 10.11 20.57
C VAL A 190 19.12 10.28 22.04
N LYS A 191 18.21 10.02 22.98
CA LYS A 191 18.53 10.07 24.42
C LYS A 191 19.53 9.00 24.85
N LEU A 192 19.48 7.81 24.26
CA LEU A 192 20.52 6.78 24.46
C LEU A 192 21.90 7.22 23.95
N SER A 193 21.95 8.17 23.03
CA SER A 193 23.19 8.68 22.43
C SER A 193 23.67 10.01 23.00
N SER A 194 23.01 10.59 24.01
CA SER A 194 23.41 11.86 24.61
C SER A 194 24.27 11.72 25.88
N ASP A 195 25.32 12.53 25.99
CA ASP A 195 26.24 12.88 27.12
C ASP A 195 26.81 11.78 28.03
N SER A 196 26.30 10.56 27.98
CA SER A 196 26.61 9.49 28.94
C SER A 196 27.29 8.27 28.29
N VAL A 197 27.35 8.24 26.96
CA VAL A 197 28.10 7.24 26.19
C VAL A 197 29.02 7.97 25.21
N PRO A 198 30.36 7.76 25.28
CA PRO A 198 31.28 8.27 24.26
C PRO A 198 30.89 7.78 22.85
N ASP A 199 31.06 8.63 21.84
CA ASP A 199 30.69 8.30 20.45
C ASP A 199 31.38 7.02 19.96
N GLU A 200 32.66 6.82 20.30
CA GLU A 200 33.41 5.59 19.97
C GLU A 200 32.74 4.32 20.52
N VAL A 201 32.17 4.40 21.73
CA VAL A 201 31.45 3.29 22.36
C VAL A 201 30.13 3.02 21.66
N LEU A 202 29.39 4.08 21.30
CA LEU A 202 28.15 3.95 20.56
C LEU A 202 28.38 3.32 19.19
N ASP A 203 29.40 3.77 18.47
CA ASP A 203 29.69 3.25 17.14
C ASP A 203 30.19 1.80 17.19
N PHE A 204 31.03 1.47 18.17
CA PHE A 204 31.41 0.09 18.44
C PHE A 204 30.19 -0.78 18.75
N LEU A 205 29.31 -0.36 19.65
CA LEU A 205 28.14 -1.14 20.06
C LEU A 205 27.09 -1.27 18.95
N LYS A 206 26.88 -0.22 18.15
CA LYS A 206 26.03 -0.28 16.94
C LYS A 206 26.59 -1.30 15.97
N ALA A 207 27.89 -1.24 15.67
CA ALA A 207 28.55 -2.18 14.78
C ALA A 207 28.50 -3.62 15.34
N ALA A 208 28.76 -3.81 16.63
CA ALA A 208 28.69 -5.10 17.31
C ALA A 208 27.27 -5.67 17.33
N GLY A 209 26.27 -4.80 17.35
CA GLY A 209 24.86 -5.14 17.25
C GLY A 209 24.41 -5.55 15.83
N THR A 210 25.21 -5.29 14.79
CA THR A 210 24.90 -5.74 13.43
C THR A 210 25.23 -7.23 13.23
N GLY A 211 24.60 -7.87 12.24
CA GLY A 211 24.89 -9.27 11.90
C GLY A 211 26.35 -9.53 11.44
N SER A 212 27.09 -8.49 11.05
CA SER A 212 28.51 -8.55 10.70
C SER A 212 29.47 -8.35 11.89
N GLY A 213 28.98 -7.87 13.03
CA GLY A 213 29.81 -7.51 14.17
C GLY A 213 30.62 -6.22 13.98
N ALA A 214 31.40 -5.86 15.01
CA ALA A 214 32.31 -4.71 15.01
C ALA A 214 33.73 -5.14 14.62
N SER A 215 34.50 -4.23 14.02
CA SER A 215 35.94 -4.45 13.80
C SER A 215 36.67 -4.56 15.14
N LEU A 216 37.66 -5.45 15.23
CA LEU A 216 38.50 -5.53 16.42
C LEU A 216 39.25 -4.21 16.68
N ASP A 217 39.58 -3.47 15.61
CA ASP A 217 40.25 -2.17 15.72
C ASP A 217 39.38 -1.11 16.41
N SER A 218 38.05 -1.27 16.37
CA SER A 218 37.11 -0.38 17.06
C SER A 218 36.95 -0.69 18.55
N TYR A 219 37.59 -1.75 19.05
CA TYR A 219 37.63 -2.09 20.48
C TYR A 219 38.75 -1.32 21.18
N THR A 220 38.62 0.00 21.25
CA THR A 220 39.62 0.91 21.86
C THR A 220 39.64 0.80 23.39
N ASP A 221 40.65 1.39 24.04
CA ASP A 221 40.72 1.44 25.51
C ASP A 221 39.51 2.17 26.13
N VAL A 222 39.02 3.22 25.45
CA VAL A 222 37.80 3.94 25.84
C VAL A 222 36.60 2.99 25.84
N VAL A 223 36.46 2.18 24.78
CA VAL A 223 35.40 1.18 24.67
C VAL A 223 35.51 0.13 25.77
N LYS A 224 36.71 -0.41 25.98
CA LYS A 224 36.98 -1.42 27.00
C LYS A 224 36.66 -0.94 28.41
N GLU A 225 37.12 0.26 28.76
CA GLU A 225 36.90 0.89 30.07
C GLU A 225 35.40 1.14 30.30
N TRP A 226 34.71 1.70 29.31
CA TRP A 226 33.27 1.97 29.41
C TRP A 226 32.46 0.67 29.58
N LEU A 227 32.76 -0.37 28.79
CA LEU A 227 32.08 -1.67 28.88
C LEU A 227 32.31 -2.35 30.23
N SER A 228 33.52 -2.22 30.78
CA SER A 228 33.84 -2.74 32.12
C SER A 228 33.08 -2.00 33.20
N LYS A 229 33.10 -0.65 33.16
CA LYS A 229 32.44 0.21 34.14
C LYS A 229 30.93 -0.04 34.22
N ASN A 230 30.32 -0.37 33.10
CA ASN A 230 28.88 -0.60 32.97
C ASN A 230 28.48 -2.09 33.00
N ASN A 231 29.41 -3.01 33.28
CA ASN A 231 29.17 -4.46 33.32
C ASN A 231 28.54 -5.05 32.04
N VAL A 232 28.92 -4.53 30.87
CA VAL A 232 28.35 -4.94 29.57
C VAL A 232 29.20 -5.99 28.86
N GLN A 233 30.45 -6.20 29.27
CA GLN A 233 31.41 -7.11 28.62
C GLN A 233 30.89 -8.55 28.47
N SER A 234 30.13 -9.06 29.44
CA SER A 234 29.60 -10.44 29.42
C SER A 234 28.52 -10.67 28.35
N GLN A 235 27.96 -9.60 27.78
CA GLN A 235 26.93 -9.68 26.75
C GLN A 235 27.49 -9.63 25.31
N LEU A 236 28.79 -9.37 25.18
CA LEU A 236 29.47 -9.31 23.89
C LEU A 236 30.32 -10.57 23.71
N SER A 237 30.23 -11.20 22.54
CA SER A 237 31.04 -12.36 22.20
C SER A 237 31.87 -12.08 20.96
N ILE A 238 33.16 -12.39 21.01
CA ILE A 238 34.03 -12.37 19.83
C ILE A 238 33.82 -13.69 19.08
N ARG A 239 33.53 -13.62 17.78
CA ARG A 239 33.44 -14.78 16.88
C ARG A 239 34.44 -14.60 15.75
N ILE A 240 35.20 -15.65 15.44
CA ILE A 240 36.08 -15.68 14.28
C ILE A 240 35.21 -15.92 13.06
N SER A 241 35.04 -14.93 12.17
CA SER A 241 34.38 -15.16 10.89
C SER A 241 35.33 -15.88 9.95
N THR A 242 35.02 -17.11 9.58
CA THR A 242 35.71 -17.81 8.49
C THR A 242 35.25 -17.22 7.16
N GLY A 243 35.86 -16.12 6.73
CA GLY A 243 35.55 -15.45 5.46
C GLY A 243 36.83 -15.19 4.66
N GLY A 244 37.21 -16.16 3.81
CA GLY A 244 38.28 -16.00 2.82
C GLY A 244 39.09 -17.28 2.55
N THR A 245 38.50 -18.27 1.88
CA THR A 245 39.30 -19.09 0.96
C THR A 245 39.77 -18.18 -0.17
N VAL A 246 41.08 -18.04 -0.29
CA VAL A 246 41.79 -17.49 -1.46
C VAL A 246 41.58 -18.42 -2.65
#